data_AF-A0A935JZH4-F1
#
_entry.id   AF-A0A935JZH4-F1
#
_cell.length_a   1.000
_cell.length_b   1.000
_cell.length_c   1.000
_cell.angle_alpha   90.00
_cell.angle_beta   90.00
_cell.angle_gamma   90.00
#
_symmetry.space_group_name_H-M   'P 1'
#
loop_
_entity.id
_entity.type
_entity.pdbx_description
1 polymer ?
#
loop_
_entity_poly.entity_id
_entity_poly.type
_entity_poly.pdbx_seq_one_letter_code
_entity_poly.pdbx_strand_id
1 'polypeptide(L)'
;MGGSICEHWRNRSSYLSEVPGFVVNCAGVVTTMCSHTTWASEAAFEGWTKSEAFRKAHIQAGQSARDLYLGPPQLELFSAVL
;
A
#
# COMPACT_ATOMS: atom_id res chain seq x y z
N MET A 1 11.82 -21.07 6.79
CA MET A 1 10.38 -20.77 6.69
C MET A 1 10.27 -19.27 6.42
N GLY A 2 9.91 -18.86 5.20
CA GLY A 2 9.74 -17.45 4.86
C GLY A 2 8.59 -16.85 5.68
N GLY A 3 8.80 -15.67 6.27
CA GLY A 3 7.77 -14.97 7.04
C GLY A 3 6.53 -14.70 6.19
N SER A 4 5.36 -14.72 6.81
CA SER A 4 4.09 -14.48 6.10
C SER A 4 4.07 -13.06 5.50
N ILE A 5 3.56 -12.91 4.28
CA ILE A 5 3.32 -11.60 3.64
C ILE A 5 2.53 -10.65 4.55
N CYS A 6 1.61 -11.18 5.36
CA CYS A 6 0.82 -10.42 6.32
C CYS A 6 1.70 -9.84 7.45
N GLU A 7 2.70 -10.59 7.91
CA GLU A 7 3.62 -10.14 8.94
C GLU A 7 4.59 -9.08 8.41
N HIS A 8 5.12 -9.28 7.21
CA HIS A 8 5.92 -8.27 6.51
C HIS A 8 5.15 -6.94 6.39
N TRP A 9 3.87 -7.01 6.00
CA TRP A 9 3.05 -5.81 5.85
C TRP A 9 2.65 -5.14 7.16
N ARG A 10 2.35 -5.89 8.22
CA ARG A 10 2.09 -5.30 9.55
C ARG A 10 3.28 -4.51 10.09
N ASN A 11 4.49 -4.97 9.80
CA ASN A 11 5.72 -4.35 10.28
C ASN A 11 6.25 -3.27 9.33
N ARG A 12 5.60 -3.04 8.18
CA ARG A 12 6.02 -2.03 7.19
C ARG A 12 5.58 -0.64 7.66
N SER A 13 6.53 0.31 7.66
CA SER A 13 6.19 1.73 7.84
C SER A 13 5.52 2.28 6.59
N SER A 14 4.21 2.56 6.67
CA SER A 14 3.43 3.03 5.52
C SER A 14 3.43 4.56 5.35
N TYR A 15 3.72 5.32 6.41
CA TYR A 15 3.63 6.79 6.47
C TYR A 15 2.27 7.38 6.06
N LEU A 16 1.25 6.53 5.83
CA LEU A 16 -0.07 6.94 5.31
C LEU A 16 -0.87 7.76 6.32
N SER A 17 -0.63 7.57 7.62
CA SER A 17 -1.23 8.36 8.69
C SER A 17 -0.81 9.83 8.67
N GLU A 18 0.29 10.16 8.01
CA GLU A 18 0.80 11.54 7.89
C GLU A 18 0.23 12.28 6.68
N VAL A 19 -0.56 11.59 5.85
CA VAL A 19 -1.04 12.10 4.57
C VAL A 19 -2.46 12.63 4.71
N PRO A 20 -2.70 13.92 4.46
CA PRO A 20 -4.05 14.49 4.50
C PRO A 20 -4.99 13.79 3.52
N GLY A 21 -6.20 13.44 3.98
CA GLY A 21 -7.24 12.84 3.15
C GLY A 21 -7.21 11.32 3.03
N PHE A 22 -6.25 10.64 3.68
CA PHE A 22 -6.27 9.19 3.85
C PHE A 22 -7.30 8.76 4.92
N VAL A 23 -8.09 7.72 4.63
CA VAL A 23 -9.20 7.29 5.51
C VAL A 23 -9.01 5.90 6.14
N VAL A 24 -8.59 4.88 5.40
CA VAL A 24 -8.51 3.49 5.93
C VAL A 24 -7.55 2.61 5.13
N ASN A 25 -6.94 1.61 5.80
CA ASN A 25 -6.16 0.51 5.20
C ASN A 25 -6.78 -0.83 5.61
N CYS A 26 -7.09 -1.70 4.64
CA CYS A 26 -7.52 -3.09 4.88
C CYS A 26 -6.58 -4.08 4.18
N ALA A 27 -6.19 -5.18 4.86
CA ALA A 27 -5.36 -6.25 4.31
C ALA A 27 -6.18 -7.53 4.07
N GLY A 28 -6.16 -8.05 2.84
CA GLY A 28 -6.97 -9.19 2.37
C GLY A 28 -6.41 -10.61 2.60
N VAL A 29 -7.10 -11.60 2.00
CA VAL A 29 -7.02 -13.07 2.21
C VAL A 29 -5.63 -13.70 1.96
N VAL A 30 -5.40 -14.85 2.60
CA VAL A 30 -4.12 -15.56 2.74
C VAL A 30 -3.41 -15.89 1.41
N THR A 31 -4.13 -15.99 0.29
CA THR A 31 -3.55 -16.29 -1.05
C THR A 31 -3.25 -15.05 -1.89
N THR A 32 -3.88 -13.90 -1.61
CA THR A 32 -3.65 -12.64 -2.34
C THR A 32 -3.85 -11.48 -1.37
N MET A 33 -2.73 -10.94 -0.89
CA MET A 33 -2.77 -9.77 -0.04
C MET A 33 -3.18 -8.55 -0.88
N CYS A 34 -4.28 -7.90 -0.50
CA CYS A 34 -4.72 -6.63 -1.06
C CYS A 34 -4.66 -5.55 0.03
N SER A 35 -4.07 -4.40 -0.28
CA SER A 35 -4.15 -3.18 0.55
C SER A 35 -5.14 -2.20 -0.09
N HIS A 36 -6.25 -1.91 0.59
CA HIS A 36 -7.23 -0.92 0.12
C HIS A 36 -7.01 0.41 0.86
N THR A 37 -6.78 1.49 0.11
CA THR A 37 -6.77 2.88 0.61
C THR A 37 -7.96 3.68 0.07
N THR A 38 -8.58 4.52 0.89
CA THR A 38 -9.61 5.47 0.44
C THR A 38 -9.11 6.90 0.63
N TRP A 39 -9.41 7.76 -0.34
CA TRP A 39 -8.93 9.14 -0.44
C TRP A 39 -10.08 10.13 -0.54
N ALA A 40 -9.92 11.32 0.05
CA ALA A 40 -10.92 12.39 -0.02
C ALA A 40 -11.17 12.91 -1.45
N SER A 41 -10.19 12.79 -2.34
CA SER A 41 -10.29 13.14 -3.76
C SER A 41 -9.18 12.47 -4.57
N GLU A 42 -9.35 12.42 -5.89
CA GLU A 42 -8.30 11.97 -6.82
C GLU A 42 -7.03 12.83 -6.70
N ALA A 43 -7.18 14.15 -6.56
CA ALA A 43 -6.06 15.07 -6.35
C ALA A 43 -5.27 14.76 -5.06
N ALA A 44 -5.94 14.31 -3.99
CA ALA A 44 -5.28 13.90 -2.76
C ALA A 44 -4.44 12.62 -2.98
N PHE A 45 -4.96 11.65 -3.72
CA PHE A 45 -4.22 10.45 -4.11
C PHE A 45 -3.02 10.80 -5.00
N GLU A 46 -3.21 11.62 -6.04
CA GLU A 46 -2.10 12.05 -6.89
C GLU A 46 -1.02 12.80 -6.11
N GLY A 47 -1.42 13.74 -5.24
CA GLY A 47 -0.52 14.48 -4.38
C GLY A 47 0.29 13.54 -3.48
N TRP A 48 -0.35 12.50 -2.93
CA TRP A 48 0.33 11.47 -2.18
C TRP A 48 1.36 10.72 -3.01
N THR A 49 1.04 10.25 -4.22
CA THR A 49 2.00 9.50 -5.07
C THR A 49 3.26 10.28 -5.41
N LYS A 50 3.23 11.62 -5.32
CA LYS A 50 4.35 12.53 -5.58
C LYS A 50 5.05 13.00 -4.29
N SER A 51 4.58 12.56 -3.11
CA SER A 51 5.05 13.04 -1.81
C SER A 51 6.30 12.30 -1.30
N GLU A 52 6.99 12.93 -0.34
CA GLU A 52 8.08 12.28 0.41
C GLU A 52 7.60 11.07 1.21
N ALA A 53 6.36 11.08 1.71
CA ALA A 53 5.78 9.93 2.41
C ALA A 53 5.69 8.71 1.48
N PHE A 54 5.24 8.90 0.25
CA PHE A 54 5.21 7.83 -0.77
C PHE A 54 6.62 7.32 -1.09
N ARG A 55 7.57 8.25 -1.30
CA ARG A 55 8.96 7.90 -1.62
C ARG A 55 9.60 7.08 -0.49
N LYS A 56 9.43 7.50 0.77
CA LYS A 56 9.95 6.78 1.95
C LYS A 56 9.31 5.40 2.11
N ALA A 57 7.99 5.30 1.96
CA ALA A 57 7.29 4.03 2.04
C ALA A 57 7.77 3.01 0.97
N HIS A 58 8.14 3.48 -0.22
CA HIS A 58 8.49 2.63 -1.37
C HIS A 58 9.99 2.47 -1.61
N ILE A 59 10.86 3.15 -0.87
CA ILE A 59 12.32 3.08 -1.07
C ILE A 59 12.88 1.65 -0.91
N GLN A 60 12.20 0.81 -0.13
CA GLN A 60 12.56 -0.60 0.11
C GLN A 60 11.78 -1.60 -0.76
N ALA A 61 10.89 -1.15 -1.65
CA ALA A 61 10.01 -2.03 -2.43
C ALA A 61 10.76 -3.01 -3.36
N GLY A 62 12.04 -2.73 -3.68
CA GLY A 62 12.92 -3.61 -4.45
C GLY A 62 13.89 -4.45 -3.62
N GLN A 63 13.93 -4.27 -2.30
CA GLN A 63 14.83 -5.01 -1.39
C GLN A 63 14.14 -6.17 -0.66
N SER A 64 12.83 -6.30 -0.79
CA SER A 64 12.07 -7.43 -0.23
C SER A 64 12.50 -8.74 -0.91
N ALA A 65 12.49 -9.85 -0.16
CA ALA A 65 12.76 -11.17 -0.72
C ALA A 65 11.80 -11.45 -1.89
N ARG A 66 12.33 -11.70 -3.09
CA ARG A 66 11.52 -11.99 -4.29
C ARG A 66 10.60 -13.19 -4.07
N ASP A 67 11.03 -14.13 -3.24
CA ASP A 67 10.28 -15.34 -2.89
C ASP A 67 9.04 -15.08 -2.02
N LEU A 68 8.85 -13.85 -1.53
CA LEU A 68 7.67 -13.44 -0.77
C LEU A 68 6.46 -13.17 -1.67
N TYR A 69 6.67 -12.85 -2.95
CA TYR A 69 5.64 -12.41 -3.88
C TYR A 69 5.50 -13.39 -5.04
N LEU A 70 4.25 -13.74 -5.40
CA LEU A 70 3.95 -14.57 -6.57
C LEU A 70 4.15 -13.85 -7.91
N GLY A 71 4.22 -12.52 -7.87
CA GLY A 71 4.33 -11.66 -9.05
C GLY A 71 4.39 -10.18 -8.66
N PRO A 72 4.42 -9.27 -9.65
CA PRO A 72 4.43 -7.84 -9.40
C PRO A 72 3.11 -7.37 -8.75
N PRO A 73 3.14 -6.31 -7.92
CA PRO A 73 1.93 -5.72 -7.36
C PRO A 73 1.00 -5.23 -8.46
N GLN A 74 -0.31 -5.47 -8.29
CA GLN A 74 -1.35 -4.98 -9.19
C GLN A 74 -2.06 -3.79 -8.54
N LEU A 75 -2.23 -2.69 -9.29
CA LEU A 75 -2.95 -1.51 -8.84
C LEU A 75 -4.29 -1.43 -9.58
N GLU A 76 -5.38 -1.37 -8.83
CA GLU A 76 -6.72 -1.10 -9.34
C GLU A 76 -7.25 0.18 -8.67
N LEU A 77 -7.88 1.05 -9.46
CA LEU A 77 -8.43 2.33 -9.01
C LEU A 77 -9.94 2.36 -9.23
N PHE A 78 -10.66 2.92 -8.27
CA PHE A 78 -12.12 3.01 -8.30
C PHE A 78 -12.57 4.44 -7.97
N SER A 79 -13.58 4.94 -8.70
CA SER A 79 -14.29 6.16 -8.33
C SER A 79 -15.55 5.79 -7.55
N ALA A 80 -15.73 6.37 -6.36
CA ALA A 80 -16.97 6.21 -5.61
C ALA A 80 -18.12 6.94 -6.35
N VAL A 81 -19.27 6.28 -6.49
CA VAL A 81 -20.46 6.81 -7.18
C VAL A 81 -21.58 7.16 -6.17
N LEU A 82 -21.21 7.48 -4.92
CA LEU A 82 -22.17 7.79 -3.85
C LEU A 82 -22.91 9.11 -4.10
#